data_AF-A0A933EPE0-F1
#
_entry.id   AF-A0A933EPE0-F1
#
_cell.length_a   1.000
_cell.length_b   1.000
_cell.length_c   1.000
_cell.angle_alpha   90.00
_cell.angle_beta   90.00
_cell.angle_gamma   90.00
#
_symmetry.space_group_name_H-M   'P 1'
#
loop_
_entity.id
_entity.type
_entity.pdbx_description
1 polymer ?
#
loop_
_entity_poly.entity_id
_entity_poly.type
_entity_poly.pdbx_seq_one_letter_code
_entity_poly.pdbx_strand_id
1 'polypeptide(L)' 'MSEVAHRQRVATNLNCAQVELLDRIAREAKFSGGAKLSHSLILDTLVEVLGQLQIDVSGVRSKDDLQYRIVEAIRSFS' A
#
# COMPACT_ATOMS: atom_id res chain seq x y z
N MET A 1 18.03 -8.84 -19.63
CA MET A 1 18.89 -8.00 -18.77
C MET A 1 17.96 -7.22 -17.87
N SER A 2 17.85 -7.64 -16.61
CA SER A 2 16.89 -7.08 -15.66
C SER A 2 17.35 -5.67 -15.29
N GLU A 3 16.56 -4.66 -15.68
CA GLU A 3 16.78 -3.28 -15.29
C GLU A 3 16.74 -3.22 -13.75
N VAL A 4 17.87 -2.90 -13.13
CA VAL A 4 17.94 -2.71 -11.68
C VAL A 4 17.15 -1.44 -11.38
N ALA A 5 15.88 -1.61 -11.03
CA ALA A 5 14.99 -0.49 -10.70
C ALA A 5 15.65 0.39 -9.63
N HIS A 6 15.95 1.63 -9.99
CA HIS A 6 16.53 2.59 -9.07
C HIS A 6 15.55 2.84 -7.92
N ARG A 7 15.88 2.33 -6.72
CA ARG A 7 15.04 2.49 -5.54
C ARG A 7 15.17 3.88 -4.97
N GLN A 8 14.11 4.67 -5.07
CA GLN A 8 14.01 5.98 -4.43
C GLN A 8 13.30 5.89 -3.08
N ARG A 9 13.83 6.54 -2.05
CA ARG A 9 13.15 6.65 -0.76
C ARG A 9 12.11 7.76 -0.84
N VAL A 10 10.87 7.42 -0.47
CA VAL A 10 9.78 8.38 -0.32
C VAL A 10 9.47 8.52 1.16
N ALA A 11 9.55 9.75 1.70
CA ALA A 11 9.11 10.03 3.05
C ALA A 11 7.61 10.29 3.06
N THR A 12 6.89 9.69 4.00
CA THR A 12 5.45 9.91 4.19
C THR A 12 5.15 10.18 5.66
N ASN A 13 4.08 10.94 5.91
CA ASN A 13 3.60 11.24 7.25
C ASN A 13 2.35 10.39 7.53
N LEU A 14 2.44 9.55 8.56
CA LEU A 14 1.33 8.74 9.04
C LEU A 14 0.86 9.27 10.40
N ASN A 15 -0.45 9.32 10.59
CA ASN A 15 -1.02 9.58 11.91
C ASN A 15 -0.95 8.33 12.81
N CYS A 16 -1.20 8.49 14.10
CA CYS A 16 -1.13 7.40 15.07
C CYS A 16 -2.00 6.20 14.66
N ALA A 17 -3.24 6.44 14.19
CA ALA A 17 -4.14 5.37 13.79
C ALA A 17 -3.62 4.56 12.58
N GLN A 18 -2.96 5.23 11.64
CA GLN A 18 -2.32 4.57 10.48
C GLN A 18 -1.12 3.73 10.92
N VAL A 19 -0.29 4.23 11.85
CA VAL A 19 0.83 3.45 12.40
C VAL A 19 0.32 2.23 13.18
N GLU A 20 -0.72 2.41 14.00
CA GLU A 20 -1.34 1.32 14.75
C GLU A 20 -1.93 0.23 13.84
N LEU A 21 -2.46 0.62 12.68
CA LEU A 21 -2.91 -0.34 11.66
C LEU A 21 -1.73 -1.18 11.14
N LEU A 22 -0.61 -0.55 10.78
CA LEU A 22 0.59 -1.26 10.31
C LEU A 22 1.16 -2.18 11.38
N ASP A 23 1.18 -1.74 12.65
CA ASP A 23 1.60 -2.56 13.78
C ASP A 23 0.68 -3.76 14.01
N ARG A 24 -0.63 -3.57 13.85
CA ARG A 24 -1.59 -4.66 13.95
C ARG A 24 -1.35 -5.73 12.89
N ILE A 25 -1.22 -5.33 11.62
CA ILE A 25 -0.93 -6.24 10.50
C ILE A 25 0.36 -7.02 10.77
N ALA A 26 1.43 -6.33 11.18
CA ALA A 26 2.71 -6.96 11.46
C ALA A 26 2.62 -7.96 12.64
N ARG A 27 1.86 -7.64 13.69
CA ARG A 27 1.63 -8.53 14.83
C ARG A 27 0.81 -9.75 14.43
N GLU A 28 -0.30 -9.56 13.74
CA GLU A 28 -1.18 -10.65 13.30
C GLU A 28 -0.40 -11.67 12.47
N ALA A 29 0.39 -11.22 11.49
CA ALA A 29 1.26 -12.08 10.70
C ALA A 29 2.26 -12.87 11.56
N LYS A 30 2.86 -12.23 12.57
CA LYS A 30 3.80 -12.90 13.48
C LYS A 30 3.10 -13.94 14.38
N PHE A 31 1.94 -13.60 14.94
CA PHE A 31 1.21 -14.47 15.87
C PHE A 31 0.51 -15.64 15.18
N SER A 32 0.20 -15.51 13.89
CA SER A 32 -0.33 -16.61 13.07
C SER A 32 0.75 -17.60 12.60
N GLY A 33 1.99 -17.50 13.09
CA GLY A 33 3.13 -18.31 12.64
C GLY A 33 3.75 -17.87 11.31
N GLY A 34 3.33 -16.72 10.78
CA GLY A 34 3.88 -16.12 9.56
C GLY A 34 5.19 -15.35 9.81
N ALA A 35 5.63 -14.65 8.78
CA ALA A 35 6.89 -13.92 8.80
C ALA A 35 6.78 -12.57 9.53
N LYS A 36 7.93 -12.08 10.01
CA LYS A 36 8.05 -10.70 10.52
C LYS A 36 7.91 -9.72 9.34
N LEU A 37 6.87 -8.90 9.37
CA LEU A 37 6.65 -7.83 8.39
C LEU A 37 7.14 -6.49 8.96
N SER A 38 7.94 -5.74 8.18
CA SER A 38 8.24 -4.34 8.50
C SER A 38 7.17 -3.43 7.92
N HIS A 39 6.99 -2.23 8.51
CA HIS A 39 6.08 -1.22 7.94
C HIS A 39 6.44 -0.86 6.50
N SER A 40 7.74 -0.76 6.20
CA SER A 40 8.22 -0.49 4.84
C SER A 40 7.81 -1.60 3.87
N LEU A 41 7.93 -2.87 4.28
CA LEU A 41 7.53 -4.00 3.44
C LEU A 41 6.02 -3.97 3.15
N ILE A 42 5.21 -3.69 4.18
CA ILE A 42 3.75 -3.59 4.01
C ILE A 42 3.41 -2.47 3.02
N LEU A 43 4.00 -1.28 3.17
CA LEU A 43 3.77 -0.15 2.28
C LEU A 43 4.29 -0.39 0.87
N ASP A 44 5.48 -0.98 0.72
CA ASP A 44 6.07 -1.32 -0.58
C ASP A 44 5.17 -2.32 -1.33
N THR A 45 4.69 -3.37 -0.65
CA THR A 45 3.74 -4.34 -1.24
C THR A 45 2.41 -3.67 -1.64
N LEU A 46 1.90 -2.73 -0.84
CA LEU A 46 0.69 -2.00 -1.22
C LEU A 46 0.88 -1.19 -2.51
N VAL A 47 2.05 -0.55 -2.68
CA VAL A 47 2.36 0.19 -3.92
C VAL A 47 2.48 -0.76 -5.13
N GLU A 48 3.09 -1.93 -4.95
CA GLU A 48 3.15 -2.95 -6.01
C GLU A 48 1.75 -3.41 -6.44
N VAL A 49 0.84 -3.65 -5.48
CA VAL A 49 -0.56 -4.02 -5.78
C VAL A 49 -1.28 -2.89 -6.51
N LEU A 50 -1.11 -1.63 -6.08
CA LEU A 50 -1.71 -0.48 -6.77
C LEU A 50 -1.26 -0.40 -8.24
N GLY A 51 -0.01 -0.77 -8.54
CA GLY A 51 0.50 -0.86 -9.91
C GLY A 51 -0.19 -1.93 -10.76
N GLN A 52 -0.67 -3.02 -10.14
CA GLN A 52 -1.40 -4.08 -10.83
C GLN A 52 -2.86 -3.73 -11.09
N LEU A 53 -3.46 -2.89 -10.23
CA LEU A 53 -4.88 -2.51 -10.31
C LEU A 53 -5.22 -1.56 -11.47
N GLN A 54 -4.22 -1.02 -12.18
CA GLN A 54 -4.38 -0.10 -13.32
C GLN A 54 -5.42 1.01 -13.07
N ILE A 55 -5.36 1.63 -11.89
CA ILE A 55 -6.33 2.64 -11.45
C ILE A 55 -6.26 3.86 -12.36
N ASP A 56 -7.38 4.23 -12.99
CA ASP A 56 -7.49 5.50 -13.70
C ASP A 56 -7.62 6.66 -12.70
N VAL A 57 -6.56 7.49 -12.66
CA VAL A 57 -6.48 8.69 -11.83
C VAL A 57 -6.83 9.97 -12.59
N SER A 58 -7.32 9.85 -13.83
CA SER A 58 -7.72 11.01 -14.64
C SER A 58 -8.81 11.83 -13.94
N GLY A 59 -8.53 13.12 -13.76
CA GLY A 59 -9.49 14.05 -13.15
C GLY A 59 -9.66 13.93 -11.64
N VAL A 60 -8.81 13.16 -10.94
CA VAL A 60 -8.76 13.17 -9.46
C VAL A 60 -8.34 14.57 -8.98
N ARG A 61 -9.16 15.19 -8.11
CA ARG A 61 -8.91 16.55 -7.58
C ARG A 61 -8.70 16.58 -6.08
N SER A 62 -9.10 15.52 -5.39
CA SER A 62 -9.00 15.42 -3.95
C SER A 62 -8.44 14.06 -3.51
N LYS A 63 -8.02 14.01 -2.24
CA LYS A 63 -7.65 12.75 -1.58
C LYS A 63 -8.83 11.78 -1.55
N ASP A 64 -10.04 12.28 -1.32
CA ASP A 64 -11.24 11.45 -1.21
C ASP A 64 -11.60 10.84 -2.58
N ASP A 65 -11.42 11.59 -3.68
CA ASP A 65 -11.59 11.08 -5.04
C ASP A 65 -10.61 9.93 -5.29
N LEU A 66 -9.34 10.11 -4.92
CA LEU A 66 -8.31 9.08 -5.08
C LEU A 66 -8.64 7.82 -4.27
N GLN A 67 -9.07 8.00 -3.01
CA GLN A 67 -9.48 6.89 -2.15
C GLN A 67 -10.65 6.12 -2.77
N TYR A 68 -11.66 6.84 -3.28
CA TYR A 68 -12.79 6.23 -3.96
C TYR A 68 -12.33 5.39 -5.17
N ARG A 69 -11.46 5.94 -6.03
CA ARG A 69 -10.91 5.21 -7.18
C ARG A 69 -10.14 3.94 -6.80
N ILE A 70 -9.31 4.02 -5.77
CA ILE A 70 -8.57 2.87 -5.25
C ILE A 70 -9.52 1.79 -4.75
N VAL A 71 -10.54 2.16 -3.96
CA VAL A 71 -11.52 1.21 -3.42
C VAL A 71 -12.33 0.54 -4.53
N GLU A 72 -12.79 1.30 -5.53
CA GLU A 72 -13.53 0.74 -6.66
C GLU A 72 -12.67 -0.21 -7.51
N ALA A 73 -11.39 0.10 -7.69
CA ALA A 73 -10.46 -0.80 -8.38
C ALA A 73 -10.26 -2.10 -7.60
N ILE A 74 -10.09 -2.04 -6.27
CA ILE A 74 -9.98 -3.23 -5.42
C ILE A 74 -11.26 -4.08 -5.50
N ARG A 75 -12.44 -3.46 -5.47
CA ARG A 75 -13.73 -4.18 -5.58
C ARG A 75 -13.90 -4.87 -6.93
N SER A 76 -13.40 -4.25 -7.99
CA SER A 76 -13.49 -4.77 -9.36
C SER A 76 -12.40 -5.81 -9.66
N PHE A 77 -11.41 -5.95 -8.77
CA PHE A 77 -10.34 -6.95 -8.86
C PHE A 77 -10.84 -8.27 -8.28
N SER A 78 -11.65 -8.99 -9.06
CA SER A 78 -12.20 -10.32 -8.77
C SER A 78 -11.68 -11.35 -9.76
#